data_AF-A0AAE0HEN3-F1
#
_entry.id   AF-A0AAE0HEN3-F1
#
_cell.length_a   1.000
_cell.length_b   1.000
_cell.length_c   1.000
_cell.angle_alpha   90.00
_cell.angle_beta   90.00
_cell.angle_gamma   90.00
#
_symmetry.space_group_name_H-M   'P 1'
#
loop_
_entity.id
_entity.type
_entity.pdbx_description
1 polymer ?
#
loop_
_entity_poly.entity_id
_entity_poly.type
_entity_poly.pdbx_seq_one_letter_code
_entity_poly.pdbx_strand_id
1 'polypeptide(L)'
;MAARDPTQPSDPNPHTTKRKFHSDSNDPSPKKRRAATDGQLPNQVQNRAQNPAPTSSSYSQIYNPLLAKLNGKFEIMTMSVMPSTNISKHVDRALGHLGRFSSWDESVLPGVVLLCAKSAASTKLITIAEIIRRRIGESEQKWFQYNVPKETVIEEAPPPPPEEFSVVEDTFMDVEKEGGESGNAADNEYFETRLPTIHEQAVQPAKVRYKAHVAILLSRLPLDELAFEPNVSAQTNEEKIEHLRKKRMGLTG
;
A
#
# COMPACT_ATOMS: atom_id res chain seq x y z
N MET A 1 -54.27 -52.19 32.89
CA MET A 1 -54.66 -50.84 32.42
C MET A 1 -53.55 -50.37 31.48
N ALA A 2 -53.63 -50.69 30.17
CA ALA A 2 -54.23 -49.88 29.10
C ALA A 2 -53.58 -48.48 28.98
N ALA A 3 -53.07 -47.97 27.85
CA ALA A 3 -52.82 -48.46 26.49
C ALA A 3 -52.02 -47.37 25.70
N ARG A 4 -51.33 -47.79 24.62
CA ARG A 4 -51.00 -47.08 23.34
C ARG A 4 -49.92 -45.97 23.27
N ASP A 5 -48.75 -46.40 22.76
CA ASP A 5 -48.06 -46.08 21.49
C ASP A 5 -48.13 -44.70 20.76
N PRO A 6 -47.10 -44.38 19.95
CA PRO A 6 -46.64 -43.04 19.53
C PRO A 6 -47.09 -42.62 18.13
N THR A 7 -47.00 -41.33 17.80
CA THR A 7 -47.04 -40.80 16.42
C THR A 7 -46.29 -39.47 16.28
N GLN A 8 -45.09 -39.57 15.69
CA GLN A 8 -44.50 -38.81 14.57
C GLN A 8 -44.62 -37.26 14.38
N PRO A 9 -43.69 -36.67 13.57
CA PRO A 9 -43.34 -35.25 13.50
C PRO A 9 -44.04 -34.47 12.36
N SER A 10 -43.89 -33.15 12.34
CA SER A 10 -44.18 -32.30 11.18
C SER A 10 -43.32 -31.03 11.14
N ASP A 11 -42.29 -31.04 10.29
CA ASP A 11 -41.83 -29.89 9.49
C ASP A 11 -42.63 -29.89 8.16
N PRO A 12 -42.43 -28.96 7.20
CA PRO A 12 -42.30 -27.51 7.23
C PRO A 12 -43.31 -26.85 6.23
N ASN A 13 -43.50 -25.53 6.21
CA ASN A 13 -43.96 -24.90 4.96
C ASN A 13 -43.52 -23.43 4.77
N PRO A 14 -42.82 -23.12 3.66
CA PRO A 14 -42.52 -21.79 3.17
C PRO A 14 -43.67 -21.20 2.32
N HIS A 15 -43.93 -19.89 2.48
CA HIS A 15 -44.77 -19.17 1.53
C HIS A 15 -43.97 -18.78 0.28
N THR A 16 -44.32 -19.47 -0.81
CA THR A 16 -43.97 -19.15 -2.19
C THR A 16 -45.06 -18.26 -2.80
N THR A 17 -44.68 -17.21 -3.54
CA THR A 17 -45.56 -16.63 -4.57
C THR A 17 -44.84 -16.56 -5.91
N LYS A 18 -45.11 -17.61 -6.70
CA LYS A 18 -45.18 -17.75 -8.15
C LYS A 18 -44.96 -16.48 -9.01
N ARG A 19 -43.98 -16.54 -9.93
CA ARG A 19 -44.22 -16.39 -11.38
C ARG A 19 -43.44 -17.46 -12.16
N LYS A 20 -44.20 -18.24 -12.92
CA LYS A 20 -43.91 -19.24 -13.97
C LYS A 20 -44.22 -18.51 -15.30
N PHE A 21 -43.67 -18.72 -16.50
CA PHE A 21 -42.91 -19.74 -17.23
C PHE A 21 -42.19 -18.97 -18.40
N HIS A 22 -41.23 -19.45 -19.19
CA HIS A 22 -41.11 -20.72 -19.93
C HIS A 22 -39.64 -21.01 -20.31
N SER A 23 -39.25 -22.29 -20.27
CA SER A 23 -38.13 -22.87 -21.03
C SER A 23 -38.45 -22.80 -22.54
N ASP A 24 -37.52 -22.90 -23.49
CA ASP A 24 -36.61 -24.02 -23.69
C ASP A 24 -35.73 -23.81 -24.94
N SER A 25 -34.66 -24.61 -25.04
CA SER A 25 -34.04 -25.15 -26.27
C SER A 25 -32.96 -24.36 -27.06
N ASN A 26 -31.74 -24.90 -26.93
CA ASN A 26 -30.87 -25.48 -27.97
C ASN A 26 -30.46 -24.68 -29.23
N ASP A 27 -29.17 -24.29 -29.20
CA ASP A 27 -28.09 -24.65 -30.15
C ASP A 27 -28.15 -24.18 -31.63
N PRO A 28 -27.06 -24.30 -32.43
CA PRO A 28 -26.40 -23.16 -33.05
C PRO A 28 -26.51 -23.19 -34.60
N SER A 29 -25.73 -22.33 -35.27
CA SER A 29 -25.23 -22.45 -36.67
C SER A 29 -25.61 -21.27 -37.62
N PRO A 30 -24.98 -21.13 -38.81
CA PRO A 30 -24.14 -19.98 -39.12
C PRO A 30 -24.49 -19.34 -40.50
N LYS A 31 -23.62 -18.44 -40.99
CA LYS A 31 -23.50 -17.88 -42.37
C LYS A 31 -24.30 -16.59 -42.64
N LYS A 32 -23.61 -15.50 -42.99
CA LYS A 32 -23.29 -15.15 -44.39
C LYS A 32 -22.41 -13.89 -44.51
N ARG A 33 -21.34 -14.06 -45.30
CA ARG A 33 -20.47 -13.03 -45.89
C ARG A 33 -21.26 -11.91 -46.58
N ARG A 34 -20.70 -10.70 -46.60
CA ARG A 34 -20.42 -9.95 -47.84
C ARG A 34 -19.18 -9.05 -47.67
N ALA A 35 -18.32 -9.14 -48.68
CA ALA A 35 -17.07 -8.40 -48.87
C ALA A 35 -17.39 -6.97 -49.38
N ALA A 36 -16.69 -5.97 -48.86
CA ALA A 36 -15.61 -5.21 -49.51
C ALA A 36 -16.05 -4.17 -50.54
N THR A 37 -15.81 -2.87 -50.26
CA THR A 37 -15.22 -1.93 -51.22
C THR A 37 -14.52 -0.79 -50.49
N ASP A 38 -13.38 -0.40 -51.05
CA ASP A 38 -12.32 0.47 -50.57
C ASP A 38 -12.69 1.94 -50.30
N GLY A 39 -11.92 2.54 -49.40
CA GLY A 39 -11.86 3.99 -49.16
C GLY A 39 -10.70 4.34 -48.24
N GLN A 40 -9.49 4.42 -48.79
CA GLN A 40 -8.25 4.82 -48.13
C GLN A 40 -8.32 6.24 -47.54
N LEU A 41 -7.89 6.41 -46.29
CA LEU A 41 -7.18 7.58 -45.77
C LEU A 41 -6.23 7.12 -44.64
N PRO A 42 -4.90 7.23 -44.78
CA PRO A 42 -3.99 6.97 -43.67
C PRO A 42 -3.73 8.27 -42.92
N ASN A 43 -4.42 8.50 -41.80
CA ASN A 43 -4.03 9.55 -40.87
C ASN A 43 -2.96 8.99 -39.94
N GLN A 44 -1.69 9.30 -40.24
CA GLN A 44 -0.55 9.02 -39.37
C GLN A 44 -0.69 9.78 -38.05
N VAL A 45 -1.26 9.12 -37.04
CA VAL A 45 -1.02 9.52 -35.66
C VAL A 45 0.36 9.01 -35.31
N GLN A 46 1.32 9.94 -35.21
CA GLN A 46 2.64 9.68 -34.68
C GLN A 46 2.51 9.10 -33.27
N ASN A 47 2.61 7.78 -33.16
CA ASN A 47 2.83 7.08 -31.90
C ASN A 47 4.21 7.48 -31.40
N ARG A 48 4.26 8.59 -30.67
CA ARG A 48 5.35 8.96 -29.79
C ARG A 48 5.58 7.75 -28.89
N ALA A 49 6.67 7.03 -29.15
CA ALA A 49 7.19 5.99 -28.28
C ALA A 49 7.36 6.61 -26.88
N GLN A 50 6.38 6.36 -26.02
CA GLN A 50 6.51 6.61 -24.60
C GLN A 50 7.46 5.54 -24.09
N ASN A 51 8.75 5.87 -24.05
CA ASN A 51 9.66 5.22 -23.12
C ASN A 51 9.00 5.30 -21.74
N PRO A 52 8.66 4.19 -21.07
CA PRO A 52 8.26 4.26 -19.68
C PRO A 52 9.54 4.60 -18.91
N ALA A 53 9.75 5.89 -18.64
CA ALA A 53 10.71 6.30 -17.63
C ALA A 53 10.32 5.56 -16.34
N PRO A 54 11.19 4.72 -15.74
CA PRO A 54 10.84 4.04 -14.53
C PRO A 54 10.64 5.13 -13.48
N THR A 55 9.41 5.29 -13.00
CA THR A 55 9.11 5.99 -11.75
C THR A 55 9.74 5.19 -10.62
N SER A 56 11.07 5.22 -10.54
CA SER A 56 11.80 4.62 -9.43
C SER A 56 11.42 5.43 -8.20
N SER A 57 10.61 4.85 -7.34
CA SER A 57 10.21 5.51 -6.10
C SER A 57 11.49 5.83 -5.33
N SER A 58 11.55 6.98 -4.65
CA SER A 58 12.69 7.42 -3.83
C SER A 58 13.27 6.33 -2.91
N TYR A 59 12.45 5.34 -2.51
CA TYR A 59 12.86 4.19 -1.71
C TYR A 59 13.80 3.22 -2.44
N SER A 60 13.67 3.07 -3.76
CA SER A 60 14.51 2.17 -4.57
C SER A 60 15.98 2.55 -4.46
N GLN A 61 16.29 3.84 -4.37
CA GLN A 61 17.66 4.34 -4.21
C GLN A 61 18.19 4.06 -2.80
N ILE A 62 17.36 4.28 -1.76
CA ILE A 62 17.74 4.10 -0.35
C ILE A 62 18.09 2.63 -0.04
N TYR A 63 17.37 1.68 -0.65
CA TYR A 63 17.57 0.25 -0.43
C TYR A 63 18.36 -0.44 -1.54
N ASN A 64 18.84 0.28 -2.55
CA ASN A 64 19.57 -0.30 -3.69
C ASN A 64 20.76 -1.19 -3.29
N PRO A 65 21.62 -0.82 -2.31
CA PRO A 65 22.74 -1.68 -1.91
C PRO A 65 22.29 -3.02 -1.33
N LEU A 66 21.14 -3.04 -0.65
CA LEU A 66 20.53 -4.24 -0.09
C LEU A 66 19.92 -5.11 -1.20
N LEU A 67 19.18 -4.47 -2.10
CA LEU A 67 18.52 -5.11 -3.24
C LEU A 67 19.53 -5.74 -4.20
N ALA A 68 20.67 -5.09 -4.42
CA ALA A 68 21.74 -5.61 -5.28
C ALA A 68 22.30 -6.95 -4.79
N LYS A 69 22.35 -7.20 -3.48
CA LYS A 69 22.84 -8.46 -2.90
C LYS A 69 21.86 -9.63 -3.09
N LEU A 70 20.57 -9.32 -3.14
CA LEU A 70 19.49 -10.28 -3.31
C LEU A 70 19.13 -10.51 -4.79
N ASN A 71 19.55 -9.58 -5.66
CA ASN A 71 19.26 -9.64 -7.08
C ASN A 71 19.91 -10.87 -7.72
N GLY A 72 19.17 -11.57 -8.57
CA GLY A 72 19.60 -12.80 -9.24
C GLY A 72 19.31 -14.10 -8.47
N LYS A 73 19.12 -14.04 -7.14
CA LYS A 73 18.68 -15.19 -6.33
C LYS A 73 17.18 -15.18 -6.02
N PHE A 74 16.61 -13.98 -5.94
CA PHE A 74 15.22 -13.77 -5.53
C PHE A 74 14.52 -12.80 -6.47
N GLU A 75 13.22 -13.00 -6.68
CA GLU A 75 12.37 -12.03 -7.38
C GLU A 75 11.85 -11.02 -6.35
N ILE A 76 12.35 -9.77 -6.39
CA ILE A 76 12.02 -8.77 -5.37
C ILE A 76 10.90 -7.85 -5.83
N MET A 77 9.80 -7.80 -5.08
CA MET A 77 8.74 -6.83 -5.26
C MET A 77 8.82 -5.75 -4.19
N THR A 78 9.07 -4.51 -4.61
CA THR A 78 9.07 -3.34 -3.72
C THR A 78 7.68 -2.70 -3.67
N MET A 79 7.19 -2.44 -2.46
CA MET A 79 5.88 -1.81 -2.22
C MET A 79 6.01 -0.69 -1.21
N SER A 80 5.72 0.54 -1.65
CA SER A 80 5.64 1.68 -0.74
C SER A 80 4.30 1.71 -0.01
N VAL A 81 4.36 2.01 1.29
CA VAL A 81 3.20 2.22 2.16
C VAL A 81 3.13 3.69 2.56
N MET A 82 1.97 4.28 2.29
CA MET A 82 1.62 5.67 2.58
C MET A 82 0.32 5.70 3.40
N PRO A 83 -0.03 6.83 4.04
CA PRO A 83 -1.26 6.92 4.82
C PRO A 83 -2.53 6.62 4.02
N SER A 84 -2.53 6.81 2.70
CA SER A 84 -3.65 6.46 1.80
C SER A 84 -3.64 5.01 1.28
N THR A 85 -2.59 4.22 1.59
CA THR A 85 -2.49 2.83 1.12
C THR A 85 -3.66 1.98 1.61
N ASN A 86 -4.28 1.25 0.67
CA ASN A 86 -5.28 0.24 0.97
C ASN A 86 -4.60 -1.04 1.47
N ILE A 87 -4.90 -1.43 2.71
CA ILE A 87 -4.26 -2.57 3.38
C ILE A 87 -4.54 -3.87 2.64
N SER A 88 -5.81 -4.17 2.33
CA SER A 88 -6.21 -5.43 1.70
C SER A 88 -5.52 -5.65 0.36
N LYS A 89 -5.51 -4.63 -0.51
CA LYS A 89 -4.84 -4.71 -1.82
C LYS A 89 -3.34 -4.97 -1.69
N HIS A 90 -2.68 -4.33 -0.73
CA HIS A 90 -1.24 -4.54 -0.49
C HIS A 90 -0.96 -5.93 0.05
N VAL A 91 -1.79 -6.41 0.99
CA VAL A 91 -1.68 -7.77 1.54
C VAL A 91 -1.87 -8.82 0.45
N ASP A 92 -2.93 -8.72 -0.35
CA ASP A 92 -3.25 -9.72 -1.37
C ASP A 92 -2.17 -9.75 -2.46
N ARG A 93 -1.67 -8.59 -2.89
CA ARG A 93 -0.55 -8.50 -3.83
C ARG A 93 0.73 -9.09 -3.25
N ALA A 94 1.05 -8.80 -1.99
CA ALA A 94 2.24 -9.35 -1.34
C ALA A 94 2.17 -10.87 -1.21
N LEU A 95 1.02 -11.42 -0.80
CA LEU A 95 0.81 -12.86 -0.71
C LEU A 95 0.89 -13.55 -2.06
N GLY A 96 0.30 -12.95 -3.10
CA GLY A 96 0.38 -13.46 -4.47
C GLY A 96 1.82 -13.53 -4.99
N HIS A 97 2.68 -12.59 -4.59
CA HIS A 97 4.11 -12.59 -4.94
C HIS A 97 4.91 -13.59 -4.11
N LEU A 98 4.70 -13.62 -2.79
CA LEU A 98 5.37 -14.57 -1.89
C LEU A 98 4.97 -16.02 -2.18
N GLY A 99 3.80 -16.26 -2.78
CA GLY A 99 3.35 -17.58 -3.22
C GLY A 99 4.09 -18.09 -4.46
N ARG A 100 4.86 -17.26 -5.17
CA ARG A 100 5.67 -17.66 -6.33
C ARG A 100 6.97 -18.29 -5.85
N PHE A 101 6.91 -19.56 -5.50
CA PHE A 101 8.11 -20.38 -5.30
C PHE A 101 7.79 -21.82 -5.73
N SER A 102 8.66 -22.40 -6.55
CA SER A 102 8.59 -23.81 -6.93
C SER A 102 9.82 -24.50 -6.36
N SER A 103 9.62 -25.53 -5.53
CA SER A 103 10.75 -26.33 -5.01
C SER A 103 11.38 -27.23 -6.07
N TRP A 104 10.75 -27.37 -7.24
CA TRP A 104 11.12 -28.32 -8.28
C TRP A 104 11.64 -27.65 -9.56
N ASP A 105 11.42 -26.33 -9.69
CA ASP A 105 11.77 -25.58 -10.87
C ASP A 105 12.72 -24.44 -10.50
N GLU A 106 14.01 -24.66 -10.77
CA GLU A 106 15.07 -23.68 -10.53
C GLU A 106 14.98 -22.46 -11.45
N SER A 107 14.15 -22.50 -12.50
CA SER A 107 13.95 -21.33 -13.36
C SER A 107 13.08 -20.24 -12.70
N VAL A 108 12.34 -20.60 -11.64
CA VAL A 108 11.46 -19.67 -10.92
C VAL A 108 12.15 -19.21 -9.64
N LEU A 109 12.62 -17.96 -9.65
CA LEU A 109 13.21 -17.34 -8.47
C LEU A 109 12.15 -17.18 -7.36
N PRO A 110 12.47 -17.49 -6.09
CA PRO A 110 11.54 -17.31 -4.99
C PRO A 110 11.20 -15.82 -4.79
N GLY A 111 9.91 -15.54 -4.58
CA GLY A 111 9.41 -14.19 -4.34
C GLY A 111 9.81 -13.63 -2.97
N VAL A 112 10.33 -12.41 -2.95
CA VAL A 112 10.62 -11.60 -1.75
C VAL A 112 9.90 -10.27 -1.86
N VAL A 113 9.30 -9.80 -0.75
CA VAL A 113 8.59 -8.51 -0.72
C VAL A 113 9.31 -7.53 0.18
N LEU A 114 9.65 -6.36 -0.37
CA LEU A 114 10.17 -5.21 0.38
C LEU A 114 9.02 -4.22 0.62
N LEU A 115 8.54 -4.14 1.86
CA LEU A 115 7.62 -3.09 2.30
C LEU A 115 8.43 -1.90 2.81
N CYS A 116 8.14 -0.68 2.35
CA CYS A 116 8.83 0.53 2.80
C CYS A 116 7.88 1.69 3.12
N ALA A 117 8.15 2.43 4.19
CA ALA A 117 7.34 3.57 4.60
C ALA A 117 8.19 4.68 5.20
N LYS A 118 7.69 5.91 5.11
CA LYS A 118 8.10 7.04 5.96
C LYS A 118 7.56 6.85 7.38
N SER A 119 8.16 7.54 8.34
CA SER A 119 7.72 7.56 9.75
C SER A 119 6.20 7.69 9.92
N ALA A 120 5.55 8.63 9.21
CA ALA A 120 4.10 8.87 9.29
C ALA A 120 3.20 7.68 8.86
N ALA A 121 3.73 6.70 8.13
CA ALA A 121 2.99 5.52 7.68
C ALA A 121 3.55 4.19 8.23
N SER A 122 4.47 4.27 9.20
CA SER A 122 5.15 3.10 9.80
C SER A 122 4.18 2.14 10.47
N THR A 123 3.22 2.63 11.25
CA THR A 123 2.19 1.80 11.90
C THR A 123 1.39 0.99 10.88
N LYS A 124 0.96 1.62 9.78
CA LYS A 124 0.23 0.94 8.70
C LYS A 124 1.09 -0.13 8.02
N LEU A 125 2.37 0.15 7.79
CA LEU A 125 3.31 -0.82 7.24
C LEU A 125 3.42 -2.05 8.14
N ILE A 126 3.56 -1.85 9.46
CA ILE A 126 3.61 -2.94 10.43
C ILE A 126 2.31 -3.74 10.38
N THR A 127 1.14 -3.08 10.37
CA THR A 127 -0.15 -3.76 10.23
C THR A 127 -0.23 -4.64 8.99
N ILE A 128 0.23 -4.15 7.82
CA ILE A 128 0.27 -4.92 6.58
C ILE A 128 1.19 -6.14 6.74
N ALA A 129 2.40 -5.95 7.27
CA ALA A 129 3.36 -7.04 7.50
C ALA A 129 2.80 -8.11 8.45
N GLU A 130 2.16 -7.71 9.56
CA GLU A 130 1.51 -8.64 10.50
C GLU A 130 0.43 -9.47 9.84
N ILE A 131 -0.45 -8.86 9.04
CA ILE A 131 -1.53 -9.58 8.37
C ILE A 131 -0.96 -10.61 7.39
N ILE A 132 0.06 -10.23 6.62
CA ILE A 132 0.75 -11.15 5.69
C ILE A 132 1.31 -12.36 6.45
N ARG A 133 2.11 -12.11 7.50
CA ARG A 133 2.72 -13.18 8.31
C ARG A 133 1.69 -14.07 8.99
N ARG A 134 0.59 -13.49 9.47
CA ARG A 134 -0.51 -14.23 10.09
C ARG A 134 -1.16 -15.19 9.10
N ARG A 135 -1.56 -14.70 7.92
CA ARG A 135 -2.17 -15.54 6.86
C ARG A 135 -1.26 -16.67 6.41
N ILE A 136 0.04 -16.38 6.31
CA ILE A 136 1.06 -17.39 6.03
C ILE A 136 1.14 -18.43 7.16
N GLY A 137 1.23 -17.97 8.42
CA GLY A 137 1.34 -18.86 9.59
C GLY A 137 0.11 -19.73 9.80
N GLU A 138 -1.09 -19.23 9.50
CA GLU A 138 -2.36 -19.98 9.49
C GLU A 138 -2.32 -21.15 8.49
N SER A 139 -1.58 -21.00 7.39
CA SER A 139 -1.34 -22.05 6.41
C SER A 139 -0.19 -23.00 6.81
N GLU A 140 0.26 -22.98 8.07
CA GLU A 140 1.35 -23.78 8.63
C GLU A 140 2.68 -23.65 7.87
N GLN A 141 2.91 -22.44 7.37
CA GLN A 141 3.99 -22.12 6.46
C GLN A 141 5.03 -21.23 7.16
N LYS A 142 6.32 -21.50 6.91
CA LYS A 142 7.46 -20.77 7.52
C LYS A 142 7.65 -19.40 6.88
N TRP A 143 7.67 -18.31 7.62
CA TRP A 143 8.01 -16.97 7.12
C TRP A 143 9.26 -16.44 7.81
N PHE A 144 9.97 -15.57 7.09
CA PHE A 144 11.15 -14.87 7.57
C PHE A 144 10.94 -13.38 7.33
N GLN A 145 11.20 -12.58 8.37
CA GLN A 145 11.08 -11.14 8.35
C GLN A 145 12.41 -10.50 8.69
N TYR A 146 12.82 -9.50 7.92
CA TYR A 146 14.03 -8.72 8.16
C TYR A 146 13.67 -7.23 8.24
N ASN A 147 13.84 -6.62 9.42
CA ASN A 147 13.57 -5.19 9.61
C ASN A 147 14.83 -4.38 9.35
N VAL A 148 14.69 -3.34 8.54
CA VAL A 148 15.78 -2.45 8.12
C VAL A 148 15.37 -0.99 8.39
N PRO A 149 15.58 -0.48 9.61
CA PRO A 149 15.41 0.94 9.89
C PRO A 149 16.49 1.74 9.16
N LYS A 150 16.11 2.85 8.52
CA LYS A 150 17.05 3.80 7.89
C LYS A 150 16.63 5.24 8.15
N GLU A 151 17.61 6.12 8.24
CA GLU A 151 17.41 7.55 8.34
C GLU A 151 17.99 8.22 7.11
N THR A 152 17.27 9.19 6.54
CA THR A 152 17.75 10.01 5.42
C THR A 152 17.82 11.46 5.86
N VAL A 153 18.92 12.12 5.51
CA VAL A 153 19.11 13.55 5.77
C VAL A 153 18.55 14.33 4.58
N ILE A 154 17.67 15.28 4.83
CA ILE A 154 17.26 16.24 3.81
C ILE A 154 17.70 17.62 4.28
N GLU A 155 18.60 18.21 3.51
CA GLU A 155 18.96 19.61 3.62
C GLU A 155 17.87 20.41 2.88
N GLU A 156 17.11 21.21 3.62
CA GLU A 156 16.06 22.05 3.04
C GLU A 156 16.73 23.34 2.52
N ALA A 157 16.65 23.57 1.20
CA ALA A 157 16.97 24.87 0.64
C ALA A 157 15.98 25.92 1.20
N PRO A 158 16.39 27.20 1.37
CA PRO A 158 15.53 28.22 1.96
C PRO A 158 14.17 28.28 1.27
N PRO A 159 13.06 28.44 2.01
CA PRO A 159 11.74 28.57 1.41
C PRO A 159 11.74 29.75 0.42
N PRO A 160 11.12 29.61 -0.76
CA PRO A 160 10.88 30.76 -1.63
C PRO A 160 10.08 31.80 -0.85
N PRO A 161 10.32 33.11 -1.08
CA PRO A 161 9.61 34.16 -0.36
C PRO A 161 8.10 33.98 -0.54
N PRO A 162 7.29 34.26 0.51
CA PRO A 162 5.85 34.15 0.40
C PRO A 162 5.36 35.05 -0.74
N GLU A 163 4.80 34.45 -1.78
CA GLU A 163 4.03 35.19 -2.77
C GLU A 163 2.93 35.93 -2.04
N GLU A 164 2.88 37.24 -2.25
CA GLU A 164 1.90 38.14 -1.65
C GLU A 164 0.50 37.59 -1.90
N PHE A 165 -0.19 37.23 -0.83
CA PHE A 165 -1.63 36.96 -0.89
C PHE A 165 -2.30 38.25 -1.37
N SER A 166 -2.66 38.29 -2.65
CA SER A 166 -3.59 39.27 -3.20
C SER A 166 -4.93 39.09 -2.50
N VAL A 167 -5.16 39.89 -1.46
CA VAL A 167 -6.47 40.06 -0.83
C VAL A 167 -7.33 40.80 -1.85
N VAL A 168 -8.15 40.05 -2.58
CA VAL A 168 -9.29 40.65 -3.28
C VAL A 168 -10.34 40.94 -2.21
N GLU A 169 -10.44 42.20 -1.78
CA GLU A 169 -11.54 42.69 -0.94
C GLU A 169 -12.85 42.54 -1.72
N ASP A 170 -13.57 41.45 -1.47
CA ASP A 170 -14.94 41.28 -1.93
C ASP A 170 -15.83 42.30 -1.20
N THR A 171 -16.05 43.42 -1.87
CA THR A 171 -16.85 44.55 -1.39
C THR A 171 -18.33 44.17 -1.46
N PHE A 172 -18.91 43.72 -0.35
CA PHE A 172 -20.36 43.69 -0.19
C PHE A 172 -20.81 44.96 0.55
N MET A 173 -21.47 45.85 -0.17
CA MET A 173 -22.25 46.94 0.43
C MET A 173 -23.48 46.34 1.12
N ASP A 174 -23.66 46.62 2.40
CA ASP A 174 -24.99 46.60 2.99
C ASP A 174 -25.25 47.89 3.78
N VAL A 175 -26.46 48.38 3.58
CA VAL A 175 -26.93 49.73 3.82
C VAL A 175 -27.67 49.77 5.16
N GLU A 176 -27.36 50.81 5.95
CA GLU A 176 -28.15 51.37 7.05
C GLU A 176 -28.40 50.53 8.33
N LYS A 177 -27.68 50.89 9.41
CA LYS A 177 -28.35 51.23 10.68
C LYS A 177 -27.52 52.19 11.53
N GLU A 178 -28.04 53.40 11.66
CA GLU A 178 -27.54 54.51 12.48
C GLU A 178 -27.72 54.22 13.98
N GLY A 179 -26.73 54.59 14.80
CA GLY A 179 -26.92 54.86 16.23
C GLY A 179 -25.92 54.22 17.20
N GLY A 180 -24.98 55.03 17.72
CA GLY A 180 -24.32 54.76 19.01
C GLY A 180 -22.84 55.13 19.08
N GLU A 181 -22.53 56.40 19.37
CA GLU A 181 -21.20 56.84 19.83
C GLU A 181 -20.81 56.16 21.14
N SER A 182 -19.56 55.71 21.24
CA SER A 182 -18.62 56.00 22.35
C SER A 182 -17.62 54.85 22.58
N GLY A 183 -16.37 55.09 22.20
CA GLY A 183 -15.19 54.77 23.00
C GLY A 183 -14.85 53.30 23.25
N ASN A 184 -13.94 52.76 22.44
CA ASN A 184 -12.74 52.06 22.94
C ASN A 184 -11.76 51.82 21.78
N ALA A 185 -10.96 52.84 21.48
CA ALA A 185 -9.68 52.66 20.82
C ALA A 185 -8.71 52.08 21.86
N ALA A 186 -8.72 50.76 22.02
CA ALA A 186 -7.79 50.03 22.86
C ALA A 186 -7.17 48.90 22.03
N ASP A 187 -5.97 49.18 21.54
CA ASP A 187 -4.85 48.25 21.56
C ASP A 187 -5.00 46.94 20.75
N ASN A 188 -5.09 47.08 19.43
CA ASN A 188 -4.44 46.11 18.57
C ASN A 188 -2.97 46.52 18.46
N GLU A 189 -2.16 46.10 19.46
CA GLU A 189 -0.70 46.05 19.35
C GLU A 189 -0.36 45.21 18.10
N TYR A 190 -0.25 45.91 16.99
CA TYR A 190 0.33 45.48 15.74
C TYR A 190 1.79 45.15 16.05
N PHE A 191 2.06 43.92 16.49
CA PHE A 191 3.41 43.40 16.60
C PHE A 191 4.05 43.56 15.23
N GLU A 192 4.90 44.58 15.07
CA GLU A 192 5.77 44.72 13.92
C GLU A 192 6.56 43.41 13.80
N THR A 193 6.16 42.57 12.85
CA THR A 193 6.89 41.36 12.51
C THR A 193 8.18 41.84 11.86
N ARG A 194 9.24 41.99 12.67
CA ARG A 194 10.55 42.40 12.21
C ARG A 194 10.99 41.41 11.13
N LEU A 195 10.92 41.83 9.87
CA LEU A 195 11.43 41.02 8.76
C LEU A 195 12.94 40.88 8.97
N PRO A 196 13.49 39.66 8.94
CA PRO A 196 14.91 39.45 9.17
C PRO A 196 15.71 40.25 8.15
N THR A 197 16.69 40.99 8.64
CA THR A 197 17.59 41.79 7.81
C THR A 197 18.36 40.87 6.85
N ILE A 198 18.74 41.33 5.65
CA ILE A 198 19.43 40.52 4.61
C ILE A 198 20.62 39.72 5.18
N HIS A 199 21.34 40.30 6.14
CA HIS A 199 22.47 39.64 6.81
C HIS A 199 22.05 38.52 7.77
N GLU A 200 20.90 38.63 8.43
CA GLU A 200 20.36 37.60 9.32
C GLU A 200 19.84 36.40 8.54
N GLN A 201 19.28 36.64 7.35
CA GLN A 201 18.88 35.58 6.42
C GLN A 201 20.08 34.87 5.77
N ALA A 202 21.21 35.58 5.60
CA ALA A 202 22.44 35.02 5.03
C ALA A 202 23.27 34.18 6.02
N VAL A 203 23.02 34.30 7.33
CA VAL A 203 23.77 33.60 8.40
C VAL A 203 23.00 32.37 8.94
N GLN A 204 21.74 32.18 8.57
CA GLN A 204 21.01 30.98 8.99
C GLN A 204 21.57 29.75 8.27
N PRO A 205 22.20 28.80 8.98
CA PRO A 205 22.62 27.55 8.36
C PRO A 205 21.37 26.80 7.88
N ALA A 206 21.49 26.10 6.74
CA ALA A 206 20.40 25.31 6.20
C ALA A 206 19.83 24.39 7.29
N LYS A 207 18.52 24.46 7.53
CA LYS A 207 17.87 23.69 8.58
C LYS A 207 17.85 22.22 8.16
N VAL A 208 18.79 21.45 8.67
CA VAL A 208 18.87 20.01 8.43
C VAL A 208 17.68 19.34 9.11
N ARG A 209 16.84 18.64 8.33
CA ARG A 209 15.76 17.79 8.87
C ARG A 209 16.02 16.34 8.50
N TYR A 210 15.96 15.47 9.50
CA TYR A 210 16.05 14.04 9.29
C TYR A 210 14.66 13.46 8.99
N LYS A 211 14.58 12.57 8.00
CA LYS A 211 13.39 11.75 7.74
C LYS A 211 13.70 10.30 8.01
N ALA A 212 13.05 9.77 9.04
CA ALA A 212 13.11 8.35 9.36
C ALA A 212 12.24 7.53 8.40
N HIS A 213 12.80 6.40 7.97
CA HIS A 213 12.18 5.40 7.10
C HIS A 213 12.29 4.02 7.74
N VAL A 214 11.25 3.22 7.57
CA VAL A 214 11.27 1.81 7.98
C VAL A 214 11.01 0.94 6.76
N ALA A 215 11.82 -0.10 6.63
CA ALA A 215 11.57 -1.17 5.68
C ALA A 215 11.49 -2.52 6.37
N ILE A 216 10.65 -3.38 5.82
CA ILE A 216 10.50 -4.77 6.23
C ILE A 216 10.59 -5.62 4.97
N LEU A 217 11.55 -6.54 4.94
CA LEU A 217 11.61 -7.59 3.93
C LEU A 217 10.91 -8.82 4.47
N LEU A 218 10.04 -9.40 3.64
CA LEU A 218 9.33 -10.64 3.93
C LEU A 218 9.69 -11.69 2.89
N SER A 219 9.96 -12.90 3.36
CA SER A 219 10.31 -14.05 2.52
C SER A 219 9.70 -15.34 3.08
N ARG A 220 9.54 -16.33 2.20
CA ARG A 220 9.17 -17.72 2.55
C ARG A 220 10.41 -18.59 2.84
N LEU A 221 11.59 -18.11 2.45
CA LEU A 221 12.88 -18.77 2.61
C LEU A 221 13.85 -17.88 3.41
N PRO A 222 14.80 -18.47 4.15
CA PRO A 222 15.83 -17.68 4.82
C PRO A 222 16.69 -16.93 3.79
N LEU A 223 17.03 -15.68 4.11
CA LEU A 223 17.91 -14.81 3.35
C LEU A 223 19.23 -14.68 4.11
N ASP A 224 20.15 -15.61 3.85
CA ASP A 224 21.44 -15.67 4.55
C ASP A 224 22.32 -14.45 4.26
N GLU A 225 22.12 -13.82 3.10
CA GLU A 225 22.82 -12.60 2.71
C GLU A 225 22.54 -11.42 3.64
N LEU A 226 21.37 -11.42 4.29
CA LEU A 226 20.95 -10.35 5.19
C LEU A 226 21.38 -10.59 6.64
N ALA A 227 21.81 -11.80 6.99
CA ALA A 227 22.18 -12.15 8.36
C ALA A 227 23.44 -11.39 8.83
N PHE A 228 24.32 -11.02 7.90
CA PHE A 228 25.58 -10.32 8.19
C PHE A 228 25.47 -8.80 8.05
N GLU A 229 24.32 -8.28 7.63
CA GLU A 229 24.16 -6.84 7.41
C GLU A 229 24.02 -6.08 8.73
N PRO A 230 24.77 -4.97 8.91
CA PRO A 230 24.60 -4.13 10.08
C PRO A 230 23.21 -3.49 10.07
N ASN A 231 22.60 -3.37 11.26
CA ASN A 231 21.27 -2.76 11.45
C ASN A 231 20.10 -3.51 10.79
N VAL A 232 20.25 -4.83 10.56
CA VAL A 232 19.14 -5.70 10.15
C VAL A 232 18.76 -6.60 11.33
N SER A 233 17.48 -6.65 11.67
CA SER A 233 16.96 -7.61 12.67
C SER A 233 16.10 -8.67 11.99
N ALA A 234 16.34 -9.94 12.34
CA ALA A 234 15.59 -11.07 11.79
C ALA A 234 14.53 -11.57 12.78
N GLN A 235 13.36 -11.95 12.27
CA GLN A 235 12.29 -12.64 13.00
C GLN A 235 11.78 -13.80 12.15
N THR A 236 11.41 -14.92 12.76
CA THR A 236 10.91 -16.11 12.07
C THR A 236 9.88 -16.86 12.92
N ASN A 237 8.99 -17.62 12.28
CA ASN A 237 8.13 -18.62 12.95
C ASN A 237 8.60 -20.06 12.74
N GLU A 238 9.81 -20.27 12.21
CA GLU A 238 10.32 -21.58 11.82
C GLU A 238 10.18 -22.63 12.92
N GLU A 239 10.66 -22.34 14.13
CA GLU A 239 10.61 -23.28 15.27
C GLU A 239 9.17 -23.70 15.60
N LYS A 240 8.24 -22.75 15.58
CA LYS A 240 6.83 -23.01 15.85
C LYS A 240 6.24 -23.95 14.79
N ILE A 241 6.54 -23.71 13.52
CA ILE A 241 6.06 -24.55 12.42
C ILE A 241 6.68 -25.94 12.47
N GLU A 242 7.97 -26.05 12.78
CA GLU A 242 8.65 -27.33 12.93
C GLU A 242 8.10 -28.16 14.10
N HIS A 243 7.83 -27.51 15.24
CA HIS A 243 7.19 -28.16 16.37
C HIS A 243 5.79 -28.70 15.99
N LEU A 244 4.97 -27.91 15.29
CA LEU A 244 3.65 -28.35 14.81
C LEU A 244 3.78 -29.56 13.86
N ARG A 245 4.78 -29.56 12.97
CA ARG A 245 5.05 -30.69 12.07
C ARG A 245 5.50 -31.94 12.83
N LYS A 246 6.42 -31.81 13.78
CA LYS A 246 6.88 -32.93 14.62
C LYS A 246 5.74 -33.51 15.44
N LYS A 247 4.89 -32.66 16.02
CA LYS A 247 3.68 -33.09 16.75
C LYS A 247 2.72 -33.86 15.87
N ARG A 248 2.48 -33.41 14.63
CA ARG A 248 1.64 -34.14 13.66
C ARG A 248 2.23 -35.52 13.29
N MET A 249 3.55 -35.61 13.24
CA MET A 249 4.26 -36.88 12.97
C MET A 249 4.44 -37.77 14.21
N GLY A 250 3.92 -37.36 15.38
CA GLY A 250 4.06 -38.13 16.62
C GLY A 250 5.47 -38.15 17.20
N LEU A 251 6.35 -37.26 16.76
CA LEU A 251 7.76 -37.19 17.19
C LEU A 251 7.95 -36.34 18.46
N THR A 252 6.93 -35.61 18.89
CA THR A 252 6.93 -34.77 20.09
C THR A 252 5.55 -34.87 20.77
N GLY A 253 5.53 -35.27 22.04
CA GLY A 253 4.33 -35.41 22.88
C GLY A 253 3.96 -34.12 23.60
#